data_AF-A0A914KXM7-F1
#
_entry.id   AF-A0A914KXM7-F1
#
_cell.length_a   1.000
_cell.length_b   1.000
_cell.length_c   1.000
_cell.angle_alpha   90.00
_cell.angle_beta   90.00
_cell.angle_gamma   90.00
#
_symmetry.space_group_name_H-M   'P 1'
#
loop_
_entity.id
_entity.type
_entity.pdbx_description
1 polymer ?
#
loop_
_entity_poly.entity_id
_entity_poly.type
_entity_poly.pdbx_seq_one_letter_code
_entity_poly.pdbx_strand_id
1 'polypeptide(L)'
;MTIDLDIMQNKVTYQYILIFCIQYCIFQNYRTAAFLIPLINRLLQHGYKGKGKEKSDKFCYPKALILSPTRELAQQTFREVLKLAYRTPILPALVYGGQDNFETQLASLKSGCDILVATPLRLINMMKNINLSECTFLVLDESDRLLDNNFAQQTKKIISILPPKDKRTTVMFSATHDKNVVGLVEDFLKYDHVSI
;
A
#
# COMPACT_ATOMS: atom_id res chain seq x y z
N MET A 1 21.13 12.43 -9.31
CA MET A 1 20.00 11.77 -9.97
C MET A 1 18.75 12.53 -9.57
N THR A 2 18.48 13.61 -10.29
CA THR A 2 17.37 14.52 -10.00
C THR A 2 16.10 13.82 -10.46
N ILE A 3 15.24 13.44 -9.51
CA ILE A 3 13.91 12.95 -9.85
C ILE A 3 13.16 14.17 -10.38
N ASP A 4 12.86 14.17 -11.68
CA ASP A 4 12.07 15.23 -12.31
C ASP A 4 10.66 15.20 -11.71
N LEU A 5 10.42 16.09 -10.75
CA LEU A 5 9.12 16.31 -10.12
C LEU A 5 8.05 16.73 -11.14
N ASP A 6 8.46 17.27 -12.30
CA ASP A 6 7.57 17.65 -13.41
C ASP A 6 6.91 16.44 -14.09
N ILE A 7 7.55 15.26 -14.09
CA ILE A 7 6.95 14.02 -14.61
C ILE A 7 5.75 13.59 -13.75
N MET A 8 5.75 13.94 -12.46
CA MET A 8 4.70 13.58 -11.51
C MET A 8 3.50 14.55 -11.53
N GLN A 9 3.64 15.73 -12.13
CA GLN A 9 2.61 16.78 -12.06
C GLN A 9 1.84 16.99 -13.37
N ASN A 10 2.41 16.69 -14.54
CA ASN A 10 1.79 17.06 -15.82
C ASN A 10 1.72 15.90 -16.82
N LYS A 11 0.69 15.06 -16.68
CA LYS A 11 -0.20 14.61 -17.78
C LYS A 11 -1.18 13.55 -17.26
N VAL A 12 -2.45 13.90 -17.38
CA VAL A 12 -3.61 13.03 -17.24
C VAL A 12 -3.41 11.77 -18.10
N THR A 13 -3.55 10.59 -17.50
CA THR A 13 -3.56 9.25 -18.15
C THR A 13 -2.22 8.51 -18.38
N TYR A 14 -1.29 8.53 -17.42
CA TYR A 14 -0.28 7.46 -17.35
C TYR A 14 -0.19 6.89 -15.94
N GLN A 15 -0.52 5.61 -15.81
CA GLN A 15 -0.62 4.89 -14.55
C GLN A 15 0.73 4.25 -14.23
N TYR A 16 1.68 5.08 -13.82
CA TYR A 16 3.06 4.66 -13.59
C TYR A 16 3.15 3.62 -12.47
N ILE A 17 3.76 2.49 -12.82
CA ILE A 17 4.21 1.44 -11.93
C ILE A 17 5.70 1.70 -11.76
N LEU A 18 6.17 1.78 -10.52
CA LEU A 18 7.57 2.09 -10.20
C LEU A 18 8.16 0.83 -9.58
N ILE A 19 9.00 0.12 -10.32
CA ILE A 19 9.98 -0.80 -9.73
C ILE A 19 11.21 0.04 -9.45
N PHE A 20 11.67 0.07 -8.21
CA PHE A 20 12.91 0.74 -7.82
C PHE A 20 13.86 -0.31 -7.27
N CYS A 21 14.87 -0.68 -8.06
CA CYS A 21 15.97 -1.53 -7.59
C CYS A 21 17.05 -0.66 -6.95
N ILE A 22 16.85 -0.27 -5.69
CA ILE A 22 17.83 0.57 -4.99
C ILE A 22 18.77 -0.34 -4.18
N GLN A 23 19.82 -0.82 -4.83
CA GLN A 23 20.91 -1.60 -4.21
C GLN A 23 21.73 -0.76 -3.20
N TYR A 24 21.69 0.57 -3.28
CA TYR A 24 22.46 1.46 -2.40
C TYR A 24 21.71 2.79 -2.17
N CYS A 25 20.97 2.93 -1.07
CA CYS A 25 20.75 4.27 -0.50
C CYS A 25 20.32 4.23 0.97
N ILE A 26 21.07 5.01 1.74
CA ILE A 26 21.17 5.13 3.20
C ILE A 26 19.91 5.73 3.87
N PHE A 27 18.82 5.95 3.15
CA PHE A 27 17.60 6.51 3.72
C PHE A 27 16.33 5.85 3.16
N GLN A 28 15.72 4.98 3.97
CA GLN A 28 14.39 4.41 3.71
C GLN A 28 13.32 5.50 3.45
N ASN A 29 13.49 6.70 4.03
CA ASN A 29 12.54 7.81 3.95
C ASN A 29 12.20 8.27 2.51
N TYR A 30 13.16 8.23 1.57
CA TYR A 30 12.93 8.71 0.21
C TYR A 30 12.08 7.75 -0.63
N ARG A 31 12.20 6.44 -0.38
CA ARG A 31 11.35 5.42 -1.03
C ARG A 31 9.89 5.61 -0.62
N THR A 32 9.66 5.79 0.67
CA THR A 32 8.30 5.98 1.21
C THR A 32 7.65 7.27 0.69
N ALA A 33 8.38 8.37 0.66
CA ALA A 33 7.85 9.64 0.14
C ALA A 33 7.45 9.57 -1.35
N ALA A 34 8.20 8.85 -2.18
CA ALA A 34 7.98 8.79 -3.63
C ALA A 34 6.60 8.25 -4.01
N PHE A 35 6.06 7.27 -3.27
CA PHE A 35 4.70 6.75 -3.51
C PHE A 35 3.64 7.38 -2.62
N LEU A 36 3.99 7.86 -1.41
CA LEU A 36 3.01 8.44 -0.50
C LEU A 36 2.51 9.81 -0.93
N ILE A 37 3.38 10.68 -1.47
CA ILE A 37 2.99 12.01 -1.94
C ILE A 37 1.92 11.94 -3.04
N PRO A 38 2.12 11.23 -4.16
CA PRO A 38 1.11 11.13 -5.21
C PRO A 38 -0.15 10.42 -4.73
N LEU A 39 -0.03 9.44 -3.82
CA LEU A 39 -1.18 8.77 -3.21
C LEU A 39 -2.03 9.75 -2.40
N ILE A 40 -1.43 10.48 -1.47
CA ILE A 40 -2.14 11.42 -0.60
C ILE A 40 -2.78 12.52 -1.44
N ASN A 41 -2.06 13.08 -2.41
CA ASN A 41 -2.62 14.07 -3.33
C ASN A 41 -3.84 13.52 -4.09
N ARG A 42 -3.78 12.29 -4.59
CA ARG A 42 -4.91 11.65 -5.27
C ARG A 42 -6.12 11.48 -4.34
N LEU A 43 -5.90 11.07 -3.10
CA LEU A 43 -6.97 10.93 -2.10
C LEU A 43 -7.61 12.27 -1.74
N LEU A 44 -6.82 13.34 -1.64
CA LEU A 44 -7.31 14.69 -1.40
C LEU A 44 -8.12 15.23 -2.58
N GLN A 45 -7.64 15.03 -3.81
CA GLN A 45 -8.28 15.53 -5.03
C GLN A 45 -9.58 14.80 -5.40
N HIS A 46 -9.63 13.47 -5.25
CA HIS A 46 -10.81 12.68 -5.60
C HIS A 46 -11.91 12.72 -4.53
N GLY A 47 -11.76 13.63 -3.58
CA GLY A 47 -12.68 13.87 -2.50
C GLY A 47 -12.55 12.79 -1.45
N TYR A 48 -12.06 13.18 -0.28
CA TYR A 48 -12.62 12.67 0.96
C TYR A 48 -14.13 12.92 0.91
N LYS A 49 -14.89 12.00 0.32
CA LYS A 49 -16.34 11.93 0.47
C LYS A 49 -16.57 11.48 1.90
N GLY A 50 -16.41 12.43 2.82
CA GLY A 50 -16.55 12.23 4.25
C GLY A 50 -17.81 11.42 4.49
N LYS A 51 -17.66 10.31 5.24
CA LYS A 51 -18.70 9.35 5.62
C LYS A 51 -19.94 9.45 4.72
N GLY A 52 -19.87 8.89 3.51
CA GLY A 52 -21.09 8.48 2.83
C GLY A 52 -21.87 7.61 3.81
N LYS A 53 -22.99 8.14 4.31
CA LYS A 53 -23.80 7.68 5.44
C LYS A 53 -24.42 6.27 5.30
N GLU A 54 -23.89 5.42 4.44
CA GLU A 54 -24.43 4.08 4.15
C GLU A 54 -23.36 2.99 4.13
N LYS A 55 -22.12 3.28 4.51
CA LYS A 55 -21.14 2.22 4.77
C LYS A 55 -21.46 1.61 6.12
N SER A 56 -21.91 0.36 6.12
CA SER A 56 -22.19 -0.40 7.34
C SER A 56 -21.05 -0.25 8.36
N ASP A 57 -21.37 0.04 9.62
CA ASP A 57 -20.42 0.10 10.76
C ASP A 57 -19.55 -1.16 10.94
N LYS A 58 -19.81 -2.19 10.13
CA LYS A 58 -19.18 -3.49 10.16
C LYS A 58 -17.82 -3.55 9.44
N PHE A 59 -17.59 -2.71 8.43
CA PHE A 59 -16.39 -2.79 7.58
C PHE A 59 -15.72 -1.43 7.35
N CYS A 60 -14.39 -1.40 7.39
CA CYS A 60 -13.61 -0.30 6.83
C CYS A 60 -13.28 -0.56 5.36
N TYR A 61 -13.10 0.51 4.57
CA TYR A 61 -12.90 0.44 3.12
C TYR A 61 -11.64 1.21 2.71
N PRO A 62 -10.45 0.67 2.94
CA PRO A 62 -9.19 1.33 2.58
C PRO A 62 -9.13 1.63 1.08
N LYS A 63 -8.71 2.83 0.73
CA LYS A 63 -8.44 3.27 -0.65
C LYS A 63 -7.03 2.91 -1.09
N ALA A 64 -6.12 2.79 -0.13
CA ALA A 64 -4.75 2.36 -0.35
C ALA A 64 -4.34 1.27 0.64
N LEU A 65 -3.57 0.32 0.15
CA LEU A 65 -2.97 -0.76 0.92
C LEU A 65 -1.46 -0.77 0.70
N ILE A 66 -0.70 -0.76 1.78
CA ILE A 66 0.75 -0.93 1.79
C ILE A 66 1.06 -2.21 2.55
N LEU A 67 1.62 -3.20 1.86
CA LEU A 67 2.05 -4.47 2.45
C LEU A 67 3.55 -4.41 2.73
N SER A 68 3.92 -4.73 3.97
CA SER A 68 5.32 -4.84 4.40
C SER A 68 5.56 -6.22 5.04
N PRO A 69 6.75 -6.83 4.87
CA PRO A 69 7.00 -8.20 5.32
C PRO A 69 7.18 -8.31 6.83
N THR A 70 7.64 -7.24 7.49
CA THR A 70 7.90 -7.22 8.93
C THR A 70 7.11 -6.12 9.64
N ARG A 71 6.92 -6.28 10.94
CA ARG A 71 6.28 -5.28 11.79
C ARG A 71 7.06 -3.98 11.81
N GLU A 72 8.38 -4.09 11.90
CA GLU A 72 9.29 -2.96 12.05
C GLU A 72 9.24 -2.05 10.82
N LEU A 73 9.19 -2.65 9.61
CA LEU A 73 9.00 -1.91 8.36
C LEU A 73 7.61 -1.30 8.25
N ALA A 74 6.56 -2.06 8.60
CA ALA A 74 5.19 -1.54 8.62
C ALA A 74 5.06 -0.31 9.55
N GLN A 75 5.67 -0.36 10.74
CA GLN A 75 5.71 0.76 11.67
C GLN A 75 6.51 1.96 11.14
N GLN A 76 7.64 1.72 10.48
CA GLN A 76 8.42 2.78 9.84
C GLN A 76 7.60 3.50 8.77
N THR A 77 7.04 2.74 7.82
CA THR A 77 6.19 3.28 6.75
C THR A 77 4.97 4.01 7.31
N PHE A 78 4.32 3.47 8.35
CA PHE A 78 3.18 4.12 8.99
C PHE A 78 3.55 5.47 9.62
N ARG A 79 4.73 5.61 10.23
CA ARG A 79 5.18 6.91 10.76
C ARG A 79 5.35 7.96 9.65
N GLU A 80 5.83 7.56 8.48
CA GLU A 80 5.92 8.48 7.34
C GLU A 80 4.54 8.84 6.79
N VAL A 81 3.60 7.88 6.73
CA VAL A 81 2.20 8.15 6.40
C VAL A 81 1.59 9.18 7.35
N LEU A 82 1.80 9.04 8.67
CA LEU A 82 1.29 9.98 9.67
C LEU A 82 1.83 11.40 9.48
N LYS A 83 3.12 11.55 9.17
CA LYS A 83 3.72 12.86 8.91
C LYS A 83 3.09 13.53 7.70
N LEU A 84 2.89 12.79 6.61
CA LEU A 84 2.34 13.33 5.36
C LEU A 84 0.83 13.54 5.41
N ALA A 85 0.10 12.73 6.19
CA ALA A 85 -1.33 12.89 6.42
C ALA A 85 -1.64 13.96 7.50
N TYR A 86 -0.64 14.55 8.13
CA TYR A 86 -0.83 15.56 9.16
C TYR A 86 -1.67 16.73 8.65
N ARG A 87 -2.70 17.11 9.42
CA ARG A 87 -3.69 18.15 9.07
C ARG A 87 -4.49 17.89 7.78
N THR A 88 -4.59 16.62 7.39
CA THR A 88 -5.53 16.18 6.34
C THR A 88 -6.68 15.37 6.95
N PRO A 89 -7.82 15.20 6.24
CA PRO A 89 -8.90 14.35 6.72
C PRO A 89 -8.62 12.85 6.56
N ILE A 90 -7.47 12.47 6.00
CA ILE A 90 -7.10 11.08 5.72
C ILE A 90 -6.91 10.32 7.03
N LEU A 91 -7.50 9.14 7.13
CA LEU A 91 -7.42 8.25 8.29
C LEU A 91 -6.47 7.07 8.00
N PRO A 92 -5.19 7.13 8.40
CA PRO A 92 -4.28 6.01 8.26
C PRO A 92 -4.48 5.00 9.40
N ALA A 93 -4.36 3.71 9.11
CA ALA A 93 -4.36 2.64 10.10
C ALA A 93 -3.18 1.67 9.88
N LEU A 94 -2.77 1.01 10.96
CA LEU A 94 -1.65 0.08 10.98
C LEU A 94 -2.07 -1.27 11.57
N VAL A 95 -1.78 -2.36 10.85
CA VAL A 95 -2.18 -3.71 11.20
C VAL A 95 -1.00 -4.68 11.10
N TYR A 96 -0.56 -5.26 12.21
CA TYR A 96 0.56 -6.22 12.19
C TYR A 96 0.46 -7.26 13.33
N GLY A 97 1.19 -8.36 13.18
CA GLY A 97 1.19 -9.50 14.13
C GLY A 97 1.86 -9.23 15.49
N GLY A 98 1.42 -9.97 16.52
CA GLY A 98 1.86 -9.84 17.93
C GLY A 98 0.70 -10.13 18.89
N GLN A 99 0.95 -10.66 20.09
CA GLN A 99 -0.12 -11.17 20.96
C GLN A 99 -1.05 -10.07 21.54
N ASP A 100 -0.57 -8.83 21.74
CA ASP A 100 -1.25 -7.87 22.63
C ASP A 100 -1.92 -6.66 21.94
N ASN A 101 -2.17 -6.71 20.63
CA ASN A 101 -2.61 -5.50 19.89
C ASN A 101 -3.79 -5.68 18.95
N PHE A 102 -4.45 -6.84 18.95
CA PHE A 102 -5.54 -7.11 18.02
C PHE A 102 -6.76 -6.19 18.25
N GLU A 103 -7.24 -6.09 19.49
CA GLU A 103 -8.42 -5.28 19.82
C GLU A 103 -8.19 -3.79 19.55
N THR A 104 -6.99 -3.28 19.88
CA THR A 104 -6.61 -1.90 19.60
C THR A 104 -6.57 -1.60 18.09
N GLN A 105 -6.01 -2.52 17.30
CA GLN A 105 -6.02 -2.41 15.84
C GLN A 105 -7.45 -2.45 15.29
N LEU A 106 -8.30 -3.31 15.84
CA LEU A 106 -9.70 -3.42 15.43
C LEU A 106 -10.50 -2.14 15.74
N ALA A 107 -10.31 -1.55 16.92
CA ALA A 107 -10.92 -0.29 17.29
C ALA A 107 -10.48 0.86 16.38
N SER A 108 -9.19 0.90 16.01
CA SER A 108 -8.66 1.87 15.05
C SER A 108 -9.33 1.72 13.67
N LEU A 109 -9.47 0.50 13.14
CA LEU A 109 -10.13 0.26 11.86
C LEU A 109 -11.62 0.65 11.88
N LYS A 110 -12.33 0.41 12.99
CA LYS A 110 -13.73 0.81 13.17
C LYS A 110 -13.93 2.32 13.13
N SER A 111 -12.91 3.09 13.49
CA SER A 111 -12.93 4.56 13.40
C SER A 111 -12.87 5.08 11.96
N GLY A 112 -12.55 4.21 11.01
CA GLY A 112 -12.34 4.53 9.60
C GLY A 112 -10.89 4.26 9.17
N CYS A 113 -10.70 3.96 7.90
CA CYS A 113 -9.37 3.73 7.33
C CYS A 113 -9.39 4.06 5.82
N ASP A 114 -8.57 5.03 5.42
CA ASP A 114 -8.33 5.41 4.03
C ASP A 114 -7.02 4.80 3.50
N ILE A 115 -5.97 4.80 4.33
CA ILE A 115 -4.66 4.20 4.04
C ILE A 115 -4.40 3.10 5.08
N LEU A 116 -4.24 1.87 4.62
CA LEU A 116 -3.91 0.73 5.46
C LEU A 116 -2.47 0.31 5.24
N VAL A 117 -1.66 0.33 6.30
CA VAL A 117 -0.34 -0.31 6.31
C VAL A 117 -0.46 -1.64 7.05
N ALA A 118 -0.05 -2.75 6.44
CA ALA A 118 -0.25 -4.05 7.05
C ALA A 118 0.82 -5.10 6.78
N THR A 119 0.96 -6.06 7.70
CA THR A 119 1.65 -7.33 7.42
C THR A 119 0.66 -8.40 6.91
N PRO A 120 1.04 -9.25 5.92
CA PRO A 120 0.10 -10.12 5.21
C PRO A 120 -0.73 -11.03 6.12
N LEU A 121 -0.07 -11.72 7.06
CA LEU A 121 -0.73 -12.71 7.91
C LEU A 121 -1.77 -12.06 8.83
N ARG A 122 -1.46 -10.90 9.43
CA ARG A 122 -2.42 -10.21 10.30
C ARG A 122 -3.58 -9.62 9.49
N LEU A 123 -3.31 -9.09 8.29
CA LEU A 123 -4.37 -8.57 7.43
C LEU A 123 -5.41 -9.65 7.12
N ILE A 124 -4.97 -10.86 6.76
CA ILE A 124 -5.87 -11.99 6.50
C ILE A 124 -6.78 -12.27 7.71
N ASN A 125 -6.23 -12.24 8.93
CA ASN A 125 -7.01 -12.48 10.15
C ASN A 125 -8.07 -11.39 10.39
N MET A 126 -7.84 -10.16 9.89
CA MET A 126 -8.73 -9.01 10.05
C MET A 126 -9.62 -8.74 8.83
N MET A 127 -9.58 -9.58 7.80
CA MET A 127 -10.42 -9.46 6.60
C MET A 127 -11.93 -9.50 6.88
N LYS A 128 -12.35 -10.02 8.05
CA LYS A 128 -13.75 -9.95 8.49
C LYS A 128 -14.23 -8.53 8.81
N ASN A 129 -13.32 -7.57 8.90
CA ASN A 129 -13.59 -6.17 9.26
C ASN A 129 -13.07 -5.18 8.21
N ILE A 130 -12.37 -5.67 7.18
CA ILE A 130 -11.73 -4.86 6.15
C ILE A 130 -12.26 -5.30 4.80
N ASN A 131 -12.76 -4.36 4.01
CA ASN A 131 -13.18 -4.60 2.64
C ASN A 131 -12.25 -3.85 1.68
N LEU A 132 -11.50 -4.60 0.87
CA LEU A 132 -10.49 -4.06 -0.04
C LEU A 132 -11.04 -3.75 -1.45
N SER A 133 -12.35 -3.89 -1.69
CA SER A 133 -12.96 -3.64 -3.01
C SER A 133 -12.84 -2.20 -3.52
N GLU A 134 -12.53 -1.25 -2.65
CA GLU A 134 -12.30 0.15 -3.02
C GLU A 134 -10.82 0.54 -3.05
N CYS A 135 -9.92 -0.44 -2.88
CA CYS A 135 -8.49 -0.21 -2.82
C CYS A 135 -7.92 -0.01 -4.23
N THR A 136 -7.73 1.26 -4.61
CA THR A 136 -7.23 1.66 -5.92
C THR A 136 -5.71 1.87 -5.96
N PHE A 137 -5.03 1.71 -4.83
CA PHE A 137 -3.59 1.87 -4.72
C PHE A 137 -2.99 0.74 -3.87
N LEU A 138 -2.07 -0.03 -4.45
CA LEU A 138 -1.36 -1.11 -3.78
C LEU A 138 0.14 -0.80 -3.78
N VAL A 139 0.80 -0.95 -2.64
CA VAL A 139 2.26 -0.92 -2.52
C VAL A 139 2.73 -2.24 -1.94
N LEU A 140 3.69 -2.88 -2.61
CA LEU A 140 4.42 -4.03 -2.10
C LEU A 140 5.83 -3.55 -1.70
N ASP A 141 6.03 -3.34 -0.40
CA ASP A 141 7.30 -2.94 0.17
C ASP A 141 8.17 -4.18 0.44
N GLU A 142 9.45 -4.13 0.06
CA GLU A 142 10.36 -5.30 0.03
C GLU A 142 9.68 -6.54 -0.58
N SER A 143 9.20 -6.40 -1.82
CA SER A 143 8.39 -7.41 -2.51
C SER A 143 9.06 -8.77 -2.66
N ASP A 144 10.37 -8.82 -2.90
CA ASP A 144 11.19 -10.04 -2.84
C ASP A 144 10.94 -10.81 -1.53
N ARG A 145 10.98 -10.09 -0.41
CA ARG A 145 10.74 -10.71 0.90
C ARG A 145 9.29 -11.12 1.12
N LEU A 146 8.32 -10.39 0.60
CA LEU A 146 6.90 -10.74 0.72
C LEU A 146 6.54 -12.06 0.03
N LEU A 147 7.43 -12.58 -0.80
CA LEU A 147 7.17 -13.72 -1.68
C LEU A 147 8.15 -14.88 -1.51
N ASP A 148 9.32 -14.63 -0.92
CA ASP A 148 10.20 -15.72 -0.48
C ASP A 148 9.92 -16.15 0.97
N ASN A 149 9.57 -15.24 1.88
CA ASN A 149 9.51 -15.51 3.32
C ASN A 149 8.14 -16.02 3.77
N ASN A 150 7.72 -17.24 3.44
CA ASN A 150 6.48 -17.89 3.96
C ASN A 150 5.16 -17.09 3.78
N PHE A 151 5.20 -15.91 3.15
CA PHE A 151 4.09 -14.97 3.02
C PHE A 151 3.52 -14.94 1.60
N ALA A 152 4.12 -15.67 0.66
CA ALA A 152 3.76 -15.63 -0.75
C ALA A 152 2.29 -15.95 -1.00
N GLN A 153 1.79 -17.01 -0.36
CA GLN A 153 0.40 -17.45 -0.49
C GLN A 153 -0.57 -16.40 0.09
N GLN A 154 -0.20 -15.80 1.22
CA GLN A 154 -0.96 -14.78 1.91
C GLN A 154 -1.04 -13.51 1.06
N THR A 155 0.10 -13.05 0.53
CA THR A 155 0.18 -11.90 -0.36
C THR A 155 -0.63 -12.13 -1.63
N LYS A 156 -0.49 -13.28 -2.29
CA LYS A 156 -1.32 -13.68 -3.45
C LYS A 156 -2.81 -13.63 -3.14
N LYS A 157 -3.23 -14.16 -1.99
CA LYS A 157 -4.63 -14.16 -1.55
C LYS A 157 -5.16 -12.74 -1.28
N ILE A 158 -4.34 -11.85 -0.72
CA ILE A 158 -4.72 -10.45 -0.52
C ILE A 158 -4.85 -9.75 -1.88
N ILE A 159 -3.96 -10.01 -2.82
CA ILE A 159 -3.97 -9.34 -4.13
C ILE A 159 -5.15 -9.80 -4.99
N SER A 160 -5.60 -11.05 -4.86
CA SER A 160 -6.73 -11.58 -5.63
C SER A 160 -8.09 -10.99 -5.25
N ILE A 161 -8.22 -10.43 -4.04
CA ILE A 161 -9.45 -9.78 -3.56
C ILE A 161 -9.46 -8.26 -3.80
N LEU A 162 -8.35 -7.70 -4.25
CA LEU A 162 -8.25 -6.30 -4.65
C LEU A 162 -8.90 -6.09 -6.03
N PRO A 163 -9.29 -4.85 -6.38
CA PRO A 163 -9.77 -4.50 -7.71
C PRO A 163 -8.80 -4.97 -8.80
N PRO A 164 -9.28 -5.33 -10.00
CA PRO A 164 -8.39 -5.84 -11.04
C PRO A 164 -7.35 -4.80 -11.46
N LYS A 165 -6.24 -5.27 -12.04
CA LYS A 165 -5.03 -4.47 -12.25
C LYS A 165 -5.30 -3.18 -13.04
N ASP A 166 -6.19 -3.22 -14.04
CA ASP A 166 -6.63 -2.08 -14.85
C ASP A 166 -7.21 -0.94 -14.01
N LYS A 167 -7.87 -1.25 -12.88
CA LYS A 167 -8.56 -0.30 -12.00
C LYS A 167 -7.76 0.14 -10.78
N ARG A 168 -6.55 -0.37 -10.58
CA ARG A 168 -5.68 0.00 -9.44
C ARG A 168 -4.27 0.38 -9.90
N THR A 169 -3.63 1.31 -9.20
CA THR A 169 -2.20 1.56 -9.33
C THR A 169 -1.47 0.59 -8.41
N THR A 170 -0.43 -0.08 -8.89
CA THR A 170 0.39 -0.99 -8.08
C THR A 170 1.84 -0.56 -8.16
N VAL A 171 2.50 -0.42 -7.02
CA VAL A 171 3.90 -0.01 -6.90
C VAL A 171 4.64 -1.13 -6.18
N MET A 172 5.82 -1.50 -6.66
CA MET A 172 6.60 -2.60 -6.11
C MET A 172 8.03 -2.14 -5.83
N PHE A 173 8.47 -2.26 -4.59
CA PHE A 173 9.85 -2.02 -4.22
C PHE A 173 10.53 -3.36 -3.98
N SER A 174 11.69 -3.58 -4.60
CA SER A 174 12.47 -4.79 -4.35
C SER A 174 13.95 -4.46 -4.29
N ALA A 175 14.67 -5.17 -3.42
CA ALA A 175 16.13 -5.10 -3.40
C ALA A 175 16.77 -6.04 -4.44
N THR A 176 16.02 -7.00 -4.99
CA THR A 176 16.53 -8.03 -5.89
C THR A 176 15.70 -8.13 -7.17
N HIS A 177 16.28 -8.70 -8.22
CA HIS A 177 15.64 -8.95 -9.51
C HIS A 177 15.67 -10.43 -9.87
N ASP A 178 15.37 -11.29 -8.89
CA ASP A 178 15.36 -12.73 -9.12
C ASP A 178 14.12 -13.17 -9.93
N LYS A 179 14.16 -14.37 -10.50
CA LYS A 179 13.07 -14.91 -11.36
C LYS A 179 11.71 -14.91 -10.65
N ASN A 180 11.71 -15.12 -9.34
CA ASN A 180 10.50 -15.04 -8.52
C ASN A 180 9.88 -13.66 -8.61
N VAL A 181 10.68 -12.59 -8.62
CA VAL A 181 10.25 -11.19 -8.72
C VAL A 181 9.69 -10.89 -10.10
N VAL A 182 10.32 -11.40 -11.16
CA VAL A 182 9.87 -11.21 -12.55
C VAL A 182 8.47 -11.80 -12.77
N GLY A 183 8.20 -13.01 -12.25
CA GLY A 183 6.85 -13.60 -12.34
C GLY A 183 5.77 -12.76 -11.66
N LEU A 184 6.11 -11.95 -10.66
CA LEU A 184 5.17 -11.05 -9.97
C LEU A 184 4.78 -9.85 -10.79
N VAL A 185 5.74 -9.33 -11.55
CA VAL A 185 5.51 -8.22 -12.44
C VAL A 185 4.42 -8.65 -13.42
N GLU A 186 4.54 -9.85 -13.97
CA GLU A 186 3.52 -10.43 -14.84
C GLU A 186 2.21 -10.73 -14.08
N ASP A 187 2.27 -11.26 -12.86
CA ASP A 187 1.09 -11.66 -12.08
C ASP A 187 0.32 -10.48 -11.47
N PHE A 188 0.98 -9.36 -11.16
CA PHE A 188 0.40 -8.27 -10.34
C PHE A 188 0.44 -6.90 -10.98
N LEU A 189 1.38 -6.66 -11.91
CA LEU A 189 1.50 -5.41 -12.63
C LEU A 189 0.75 -5.47 -13.96
N LYS A 190 0.39 -4.29 -14.47
CA LYS A 190 -0.21 -4.16 -15.81
C LYS A 190 0.85 -4.44 -16.88
N TYR A 191 0.38 -4.73 -18.09
CA TYR A 191 1.25 -4.95 -19.24
C TYR A 191 2.10 -3.72 -19.61
N ASP A 192 1.63 -2.51 -19.31
CA ASP A 192 2.30 -1.22 -19.57
C ASP A 192 3.12 -0.70 -18.37
N HIS A 193 3.61 -1.60 -17.52
CA HIS A 193 4.42 -1.20 -16.36
C HIS A 193 5.78 -0.62 -16.78
N VAL A 194 6.30 0.28 -15.93
CA VAL A 194 7.64 0.85 -16.08
C VAL A 194 8.54 0.23 -15.01
N SER A 195 9.75 -0.17 -15.40
CA SER A 195 10.76 -0.69 -14.48
C SER A 195 11.93 0.29 -14.48
N ILE A 196 12.38 0.73 -13.30
CA ILE A 196 13.44 1.75 -13.14
C ILE A 196 14.60 1.19 -12.32
#